data_AF-A0AAU4INE2-F1
#
_entry.id   AF-A0AAU4INE2-F1
#
_cell.length_a   1.000
_cell.length_b   1.000
_cell.length_c   1.000
_cell.angle_alpha   90.00
_cell.angle_beta   90.00
_cell.angle_gamma   90.00
#
_symmetry.space_group_name_H-M   'P 1'
#
loop_
_entity.id
_entity.type
_entity.pdbx_description
1 polymer ?
#
loop_
_entity_poly.entity_id
_entity_poly.type
_entity_poly.pdbx_seq_one_letter_code
_entity_poly.pdbx_strand_id
1 'polypeptide(L)'
;MTVRGPAAKGLASLAALAAGAVLALGVGAVPASAAEGSCAGGAAGRLPRLQDHRFYVQCAGGVATVVACPTGQVYSPGPQLCEAPELVRPAVATVTTAGPAKLNGLLFGVKNLSTTVRIADAPAGLDGVPVTFTTVGGRTLCTAVTDQFGAARCDTPARLTIPLDELLRGYRATYAGIGGIYLPSSATAPIALL
;
A
#
# COMPACT_ATOMS: atom_id res chain seq x y z
N MET A 1 -37.34 -70.31 7.59
CA MET A 1 -37.90 -69.43 8.65
C MET A 1 -37.53 -68.00 8.26
N THR A 2 -38.37 -67.34 7.45
CA THR A 2 -39.40 -66.34 7.82
C THR A 2 -38.83 -64.92 7.92
N VAL A 3 -39.11 -64.00 6.98
CA VAL A 3 -40.24 -63.00 6.93
C VAL A 3 -39.62 -61.58 7.08
N ARG A 4 -39.64 -60.74 6.02
CA ARG A 4 -40.49 -59.53 5.82
C ARG A 4 -40.30 -58.42 6.90
N GLY A 5 -40.01 -57.18 6.46
CA GLY A 5 -40.06 -55.95 7.28
C GLY A 5 -41.47 -55.66 7.85
N PRO A 6 -41.72 -54.59 8.65
CA PRO A 6 -41.70 -53.20 8.16
C PRO A 6 -41.52 -52.09 9.25
N ALA A 7 -41.80 -50.84 8.87
CA ALA A 7 -42.53 -49.81 9.63
C ALA A 7 -41.75 -48.60 10.19
N ALA A 8 -41.84 -47.51 9.44
CA ALA A 8 -41.86 -46.15 9.97
C ALA A 8 -43.21 -45.86 10.64
N LYS A 9 -43.21 -45.19 11.80
CA LYS A 9 -44.30 -44.32 12.29
C LYS A 9 -43.75 -43.44 13.42
N GLY A 10 -43.82 -42.13 13.22
CA GLY A 10 -43.20 -41.12 14.08
C GLY A 10 -43.97 -40.78 15.34
N LEU A 11 -43.37 -39.90 16.14
CA LEU A 11 -44.05 -38.97 17.03
C LEU A 11 -43.18 -37.71 17.18
N ALA A 12 -43.82 -36.58 16.94
CA ALA A 12 -43.27 -35.24 17.06
C ALA A 12 -42.95 -34.89 18.51
N SER A 13 -41.91 -34.08 18.73
CA SER A 13 -41.88 -33.14 19.85
C SER A 13 -41.06 -31.91 19.47
N LEU A 14 -41.71 -30.77 19.63
CA LEU A 14 -41.21 -29.44 19.34
C LEU A 14 -40.06 -29.09 20.29
N ALA A 15 -38.97 -28.55 19.74
CA ALA A 15 -38.09 -27.67 20.46
C ALA A 15 -37.63 -26.58 19.50
N ALA A 16 -38.31 -25.43 19.57
CA ALA A 16 -37.86 -24.18 19.02
C ALA A 16 -36.52 -23.82 19.65
N LEU A 17 -35.52 -23.41 18.85
CA LEU A 17 -34.46 -22.51 19.31
C LEU A 17 -33.79 -21.82 18.12
N ALA A 18 -33.99 -20.51 18.11
CA ALA A 18 -33.11 -19.45 17.65
C ALA A 18 -32.63 -19.46 16.18
N ALA A 19 -33.15 -18.47 15.45
CA ALA A 19 -32.53 -17.87 14.28
C ALA A 19 -31.06 -17.52 14.57
N GLY A 20 -30.15 -18.20 13.88
CA GLY A 20 -28.73 -17.81 13.77
C GLY A 20 -28.45 -17.37 12.34
N ALA A 21 -28.93 -16.18 11.97
CA ALA A 21 -28.43 -15.50 10.78
C ALA A 21 -26.97 -15.09 11.05
N VAL A 22 -26.02 -15.93 10.64
CA VAL A 22 -24.62 -15.51 10.63
C VAL A 22 -24.42 -14.63 9.40
N LEU A 23 -24.63 -13.34 9.59
CA LEU A 23 -24.08 -12.31 8.71
C LEU A 23 -22.55 -12.39 8.80
N ALA A 24 -21.91 -12.98 7.80
CA ALA A 24 -20.50 -12.68 7.53
C ALA A 24 -20.44 -11.37 6.72
N LEU A 25 -20.64 -10.25 7.41
CA LEU A 25 -20.25 -8.92 6.94
C LEU A 25 -18.79 -8.68 7.33
N GLY A 26 -17.97 -8.35 6.34
CA GLY A 26 -16.64 -7.76 6.53
C GLY A 26 -15.58 -8.79 6.93
N VAL A 27 -14.34 -8.70 6.48
CA VAL A 27 -13.61 -7.59 5.88
C VAL A 27 -12.64 -8.26 4.91
N GLY A 28 -12.44 -7.65 3.73
CA GLY A 28 -11.27 -7.96 2.92
C GLY A 28 -10.01 -7.63 3.71
N ALA A 29 -9.49 -8.62 4.44
CA ALA A 29 -8.10 -8.62 4.85
C ALA A 29 -7.30 -8.91 3.59
N VAL A 30 -7.01 -7.86 2.83
CA VAL A 30 -5.85 -7.85 1.95
C VAL A 30 -4.69 -8.24 2.88
N PRO A 31 -3.94 -9.33 2.65
CA PRO A 31 -2.81 -9.62 3.51
C PRO A 31 -1.84 -8.45 3.36
N ALA A 32 -1.77 -7.62 4.39
CA ALA A 32 -0.79 -6.54 4.57
C ALA A 32 0.63 -7.09 4.79
N SER A 33 0.94 -8.26 4.21
CA SER A 33 2.17 -9.00 4.44
C SER A 33 2.80 -9.58 3.16
N ALA A 34 2.26 -9.30 1.97
CA ALA A 34 2.85 -9.75 0.69
C ALA A 34 3.40 -8.60 -0.20
N ALA A 35 3.12 -7.34 0.12
CA ALA A 35 3.57 -6.16 -0.64
C ALA A 35 4.59 -5.30 0.13
N GLU A 36 5.26 -5.90 1.11
CA GLU A 36 6.33 -5.23 1.83
C GLU A 36 7.56 -6.11 1.72
N GLY A 37 8.51 -5.68 0.90
CA GLY A 37 9.77 -6.38 0.75
C GLY A 37 9.67 -7.63 -0.13
N SER A 38 8.92 -7.55 -1.22
CA SER A 38 9.08 -8.51 -2.32
C SER A 38 10.27 -8.09 -3.19
N CYS A 39 11.12 -9.04 -3.60
CA CYS A 39 12.29 -8.81 -4.46
C CYS A 39 11.94 -8.58 -5.92
N ALA A 40 10.90 -7.79 -6.12
CA ALA A 40 10.21 -7.77 -7.36
C ALA A 40 10.92 -6.81 -8.32
N GLY A 41 11.04 -7.23 -9.59
CA GLY A 41 11.90 -6.60 -10.59
C GLY A 41 13.31 -7.20 -10.69
N GLY A 42 13.60 -8.29 -9.95
CA GLY A 42 14.91 -8.96 -10.02
C GLY A 42 16.03 -8.18 -9.33
N ALA A 43 15.68 -7.20 -8.49
CA ALA A 43 16.67 -6.43 -7.73
C ALA A 43 17.39 -7.38 -6.75
N ALA A 44 18.69 -7.58 -6.96
CA ALA A 44 19.57 -8.20 -5.98
C ALA A 44 20.00 -7.14 -4.95
N GLY A 45 20.05 -7.52 -3.67
CA GLY A 45 20.52 -6.62 -2.61
C GLY A 45 19.68 -6.66 -1.34
N ARG A 46 19.86 -5.65 -0.49
CA ARG A 46 19.14 -5.51 0.79
C ARG A 46 18.14 -4.36 0.71
N LEU A 47 16.88 -4.66 0.97
CA LEU A 47 15.78 -3.71 0.98
C LEU A 47 15.32 -3.46 2.43
N PRO A 48 14.99 -2.21 2.77
CA PRO A 48 14.46 -1.89 4.09
C PRO A 48 13.05 -2.48 4.29
N ARG A 49 12.72 -2.88 5.52
CA ARG A 49 11.31 -3.09 5.92
C ARG A 49 10.79 -1.81 6.56
N LEU A 50 9.64 -1.34 6.10
CA LEU A 50 9.06 -0.07 6.53
C LEU A 50 8.31 -0.14 7.87
N GLN A 51 7.77 -1.31 8.20
CA GLN A 51 7.05 -1.52 9.46
C GLN A 51 7.98 -1.77 10.64
N ASP A 52 9.07 -2.50 10.42
CA ASP A 52 10.02 -2.87 11.47
C ASP A 52 11.46 -2.81 10.96
N HIS A 53 12.13 -1.72 11.31
CA HIS A 53 13.51 -1.45 10.92
C HIS A 53 14.54 -2.38 11.58
N ARG A 54 14.13 -3.22 12.54
CA ARG A 54 14.99 -4.29 13.08
C ARG A 54 15.16 -5.43 12.08
N PHE A 55 14.40 -5.42 10.98
CA PHE A 55 14.47 -6.40 9.92
C PHE A 55 14.72 -5.71 8.59
N TYR A 56 15.37 -6.44 7.68
CA TYR A 56 15.51 -6.06 6.29
C TYR A 56 15.16 -7.25 5.41
N VAL A 57 14.91 -7.00 4.13
CA VAL A 57 14.72 -8.06 3.14
C VAL A 57 16.00 -8.24 2.35
N GLN A 58 16.55 -9.44 2.37
CA GLN A 58 17.61 -9.87 1.48
C GLN A 58 17.00 -10.48 0.22
N CYS A 59 17.38 -9.93 -0.93
CA CYS A 59 16.96 -10.40 -2.24
C CYS A 59 18.08 -11.17 -2.94
N ALA A 60 17.82 -12.43 -3.26
CA ALA A 60 18.74 -13.29 -4.02
C ALA A 60 17.93 -14.18 -4.98
N GLY A 61 18.24 -14.13 -6.29
CA GLY A 61 17.57 -14.97 -7.29
C GLY A 61 16.05 -14.76 -7.38
N GLY A 62 15.55 -13.56 -7.07
CA GLY A 62 14.11 -13.26 -7.02
C GLY A 62 13.40 -13.72 -5.74
N VAL A 63 14.13 -14.34 -4.80
CA VAL A 63 13.59 -14.80 -3.52
C VAL A 63 13.85 -13.74 -2.45
N ALA A 64 12.78 -13.34 -1.76
CA ALA A 64 12.81 -12.44 -0.61
C ALA A 64 12.96 -13.21 0.69
N THR A 65 14.02 -12.91 1.46
CA THR A 65 14.22 -13.45 2.80
C THR A 65 14.23 -12.31 3.80
N VAL A 66 13.35 -12.37 4.81
CA VAL A 66 13.39 -11.42 5.92
C VAL A 66 14.53 -11.81 6.86
N VAL A 67 15.44 -10.88 7.10
CA VAL A 67 16.62 -11.07 7.96
C VAL A 67 16.55 -10.07 9.10
N ALA A 68 16.73 -10.55 10.33
CA ALA A 68 16.83 -9.71 11.51
C ALA A 68 18.23 -9.09 11.60
N CYS A 69 18.29 -7.80 11.95
CA CYS A 69 19.52 -7.18 12.40
C CYS A 69 19.95 -7.76 13.75
N PRO A 70 21.25 -7.72 14.08
CA PRO A 70 21.75 -8.07 15.40
C PRO A 70 21.03 -7.30 16.52
N THR A 71 21.01 -7.88 17.72
CA THR A 71 20.29 -7.31 18.87
C THR A 71 20.67 -5.85 19.10
N GLY A 72 19.65 -4.98 19.15
CA GLY A 72 19.85 -3.55 19.39
C GLY A 72 20.28 -2.74 18.16
N GLN A 73 20.30 -3.33 16.97
CA GLN A 73 20.58 -2.63 15.71
C GLN A 73 19.34 -2.49 14.83
N VAL A 74 19.40 -1.52 13.91
CA VAL A 74 18.37 -1.23 12.92
C VAL A 74 19.02 -1.12 11.53
N TYR A 75 18.27 -1.50 10.51
CA TYR A 75 18.75 -1.49 9.14
C TYR A 75 18.82 -0.06 8.58
N SER A 76 20.02 0.33 8.13
CA SER A 76 20.29 1.62 7.52
C SER A 76 20.32 1.46 5.99
N PRO A 77 19.34 2.01 5.25
CA PRO A 77 19.21 1.81 3.81
C PRO A 77 20.28 2.57 2.99
N GLY A 78 20.90 3.60 3.55
CA GLY A 78 21.98 4.35 2.90
C GLY A 78 23.23 3.48 2.68
N PRO A 79 23.87 2.97 3.75
CA PRO A 79 25.00 2.05 3.64
C PRO A 79 24.59 0.57 3.45
N GLN A 80 23.28 0.25 3.44
CA GLN A 80 22.72 -1.11 3.34
C GLN A 80 23.25 -2.11 4.39
N LEU A 81 23.40 -1.64 5.63
CA LEU A 81 23.89 -2.45 6.76
C LEU A 81 23.14 -2.17 8.06
N CYS A 82 23.22 -3.09 9.02
CA CYS A 82 22.63 -2.91 10.34
C CYS A 82 23.55 -2.04 11.19
N GLU A 83 23.02 -0.92 11.67
CA GLU A 83 23.76 0.05 12.49
C GLU A 83 23.08 0.19 13.85
N ALA A 84 23.82 0.69 14.84
CA ALA A 84 23.21 1.13 16.07
C ALA A 84 22.20 2.26 15.74
N PRO A 85 21.04 2.34 16.44
CA PRO A 85 20.02 3.35 16.19
C PRO A 85 20.56 4.78 16.21
N GLU A 86 21.58 5.04 17.03
CA GLU A 86 22.26 6.34 17.17
C GLU A 86 23.14 6.70 15.97
N LEU A 87 23.56 5.69 15.19
CA LEU A 87 24.43 5.82 14.03
C LEU A 87 23.67 5.79 12.70
N VAL A 88 22.42 5.31 12.70
CA VAL A 88 21.57 5.43 11.51
C VAL A 88 21.49 6.91 11.18
N ARG A 89 22.01 7.25 10.00
CA ARG A 89 22.03 8.63 9.53
C ARG A 89 20.64 9.23 9.72
N PRO A 90 20.55 10.48 10.23
CA PRO A 90 19.27 11.12 10.44
C PRO A 90 18.49 11.08 9.14
N ALA A 91 17.20 10.80 9.26
CA ALA A 91 16.17 10.91 8.23
C ALA A 91 16.72 10.91 6.78
N VAL A 92 16.59 9.78 6.11
CA VAL A 92 16.88 9.56 4.69
C VAL A 92 15.95 10.40 3.84
N ALA A 93 16.52 11.28 3.02
CA ALA A 93 15.75 12.09 2.09
C ALA A 93 15.04 11.20 1.06
N THR A 94 13.76 11.49 0.84
CA THR A 94 12.98 10.87 -0.22
C THR A 94 12.65 11.89 -1.28
N VAL A 95 12.58 11.42 -2.53
CA VAL A 95 12.19 12.22 -3.68
C VAL A 95 10.91 11.62 -4.22
N THR A 96 9.85 12.42 -4.20
CA THR A 96 8.59 12.11 -4.87
C THR A 96 8.59 12.78 -6.23
N THR A 97 8.21 12.07 -7.29
CA THR A 97 8.06 12.60 -8.64
C THR A 97 6.65 12.35 -9.12
N ALA A 98 5.90 13.39 -9.47
CA ALA A 98 4.51 13.27 -9.94
C ALA A 98 4.43 13.24 -11.48
N GLY A 99 3.60 12.35 -12.02
CA GLY A 99 3.38 12.20 -13.46
C GLY A 99 2.18 13.00 -13.97
N PRO A 100 2.04 13.25 -15.28
CA PRO A 100 0.86 13.93 -15.82
C PRO A 100 -0.40 13.08 -15.60
N ALA A 101 -1.49 13.73 -15.20
CA ALA A 101 -2.80 13.11 -15.05
C ALA A 101 -3.81 13.71 -16.04
N LYS A 102 -4.93 13.02 -16.25
CA LYS A 102 -5.94 13.39 -17.26
C LYS A 102 -7.32 13.56 -16.65
N LEU A 103 -8.03 14.61 -17.04
CA LEU A 103 -9.43 14.80 -16.71
C LEU A 103 -10.30 13.88 -17.57
N ASN A 104 -11.20 13.15 -16.91
CA ASN A 104 -12.28 12.46 -17.55
C ASN A 104 -13.48 13.41 -17.66
N GLY A 105 -13.62 14.05 -18.83
CA GLY A 105 -14.63 15.08 -19.08
C GLY A 105 -16.08 14.60 -18.99
N LEU A 106 -16.36 13.32 -19.20
CA LEU A 106 -17.72 12.79 -19.16
C LEU A 106 -18.19 12.46 -17.74
N LEU A 107 -17.26 12.09 -16.86
CA LEU A 107 -17.53 11.59 -15.52
C LEU A 107 -16.99 12.51 -14.42
N PHE A 108 -16.47 13.70 -14.74
CA PHE A 108 -15.87 14.65 -13.79
C PHE A 108 -14.93 13.97 -12.77
N GLY A 109 -13.98 13.19 -13.28
CA GLY A 109 -12.97 12.50 -12.49
C GLY A 109 -11.57 12.76 -13.02
N VAL A 110 -10.55 12.36 -12.28
CA VAL A 110 -9.16 12.38 -12.71
C VAL A 110 -8.67 10.94 -12.86
N LYS A 111 -8.00 10.68 -13.98
CA LYS A 111 -7.43 9.39 -14.36
C LYS A 111 -5.91 9.50 -14.46
N ASN A 112 -5.22 8.39 -14.21
CA ASN A 112 -3.76 8.29 -14.27
C ASN A 112 -3.03 9.22 -13.27
N LEU A 113 -3.58 9.44 -12.08
CA LEU A 113 -2.78 10.05 -11.01
C LEU A 113 -1.65 9.08 -10.71
N SER A 114 -0.41 9.57 -10.78
CA SER A 114 0.76 8.72 -10.69
C SER A 114 1.91 9.42 -10.01
N THR A 115 2.65 8.68 -9.20
CA THR A 115 3.90 9.17 -8.64
C THR A 115 4.91 8.05 -8.50
N THR A 116 6.18 8.41 -8.33
CA THR A 116 7.22 7.51 -7.88
C THR A 116 7.91 8.12 -6.66
N VAL A 117 8.02 7.35 -5.57
CA VAL A 117 8.75 7.70 -4.36
C VAL A 117 10.06 6.93 -4.34
N ARG A 118 11.19 7.65 -4.33
CA ARG A 118 12.53 7.07 -4.31
C ARG A 118 13.33 7.61 -3.15
N ILE A 119 14.36 6.88 -2.76
CA ILE A 119 15.38 7.37 -1.84
C ILE A 119 16.32 8.28 -2.66
N ALA A 120 16.64 9.48 -2.15
CA ALA A 120 17.42 10.48 -2.91
C ALA A 120 18.78 9.95 -3.37
N ASP A 121 19.45 9.20 -2.50
CA ASP A 121 20.81 8.69 -2.72
C ASP A 121 20.87 7.19 -3.02
N ALA A 122 19.73 6.54 -3.28
CA ALA A 122 19.70 5.11 -3.56
C ALA A 122 18.82 4.77 -4.77
N PRO A 123 19.18 3.73 -5.55
CA PRO A 123 18.39 3.32 -6.71
C PRO A 123 17.01 2.75 -6.33
N ALA A 124 16.81 2.39 -5.06
CA ALA A 124 15.62 1.72 -4.56
C ALA A 124 14.39 2.67 -4.46
N GLY A 125 13.26 2.17 -4.97
CA GLY A 125 11.94 2.71 -4.64
C GLY A 125 11.48 2.21 -3.27
N LEU A 126 10.51 2.89 -2.69
CA LEU A 126 9.89 2.45 -1.43
C LEU A 126 8.65 1.63 -1.74
N ASP A 127 8.65 0.33 -1.45
CA ASP A 127 7.53 -0.59 -1.67
C ASP A 127 6.55 -0.57 -0.51
N GLY A 128 5.24 -0.50 -0.75
CA GLY A 128 4.26 -0.59 0.33
C GLY A 128 4.01 0.71 1.10
N VAL A 129 4.54 1.86 0.66
CA VAL A 129 4.29 3.14 1.34
C VAL A 129 3.00 3.81 0.85
N PRO A 130 2.20 4.39 1.77
CA PRO A 130 1.02 5.15 1.37
C PRO A 130 1.42 6.52 0.80
N VAL A 131 0.82 6.86 -0.32
CA VAL A 131 0.88 8.19 -0.95
C VAL A 131 -0.52 8.76 -1.04
N THR A 132 -0.65 10.03 -0.66
CA THR A 132 -1.90 10.78 -0.79
C THR A 132 -1.83 11.72 -1.99
N PHE A 133 -2.83 11.62 -2.87
CA PHE A 133 -3.02 12.52 -3.99
C PHE A 133 -4.08 13.54 -3.62
N THR A 134 -3.73 14.82 -3.68
CA THR A 134 -4.64 15.93 -3.37
C THR A 134 -4.65 16.93 -4.51
N THR A 135 -5.68 17.76 -4.60
CA THR A 135 -5.60 19.00 -5.37
C THR A 135 -4.52 19.91 -4.78
N VAL A 136 -4.09 20.94 -5.53
CA VAL A 136 -3.25 22.01 -4.98
C VAL A 136 -3.96 22.75 -3.83
N GLY A 137 -5.29 22.76 -3.83
CA GLY A 137 -6.12 23.29 -2.73
C GLY A 137 -6.25 22.38 -1.51
N GLY A 138 -5.62 21.21 -1.51
CA GLY A 138 -5.59 20.29 -0.36
C GLY A 138 -6.76 19.32 -0.26
N ARG A 139 -7.64 19.25 -1.26
CA ARG A 139 -8.74 18.27 -1.29
C ARG A 139 -8.21 16.91 -1.73
N THR A 140 -8.49 15.86 -0.97
CA THR A 140 -8.04 14.51 -1.32
C THR A 140 -8.77 13.97 -2.54
N LEU A 141 -7.99 13.50 -3.51
CA LEU A 141 -8.46 12.85 -4.74
C LEU A 141 -8.52 11.33 -4.55
N CYS A 142 -7.41 10.74 -4.12
CA CYS A 142 -7.30 9.33 -3.80
C CYS A 142 -6.01 9.06 -2.99
N THR A 143 -5.92 7.87 -2.42
CA THR A 143 -4.71 7.34 -1.80
C THR A 143 -4.30 6.07 -2.53
N ALA A 144 -3.01 5.86 -2.72
CA ALA A 144 -2.47 4.63 -3.29
C ALA A 144 -1.25 4.17 -2.51
N VAL A 145 -0.94 2.89 -2.62
CA VAL A 145 0.26 2.29 -2.05
C VAL A 145 1.27 2.12 -3.17
N THR A 146 2.53 2.42 -2.90
CA THR A 146 3.62 2.22 -3.87
C THR A 146 3.90 0.74 -4.10
N ASP A 147 4.32 0.42 -5.32
CA ASP A 147 4.88 -0.89 -5.68
C ASP A 147 6.38 -0.99 -5.37
N GLN A 148 6.97 -2.13 -5.74
CA GLN A 148 8.40 -2.45 -5.60
C GLN A 148 9.37 -1.42 -6.21
N PHE A 149 8.91 -0.60 -7.16
CA PHE A 149 9.70 0.44 -7.81
C PHE A 149 9.44 1.82 -7.20
N GLY A 150 8.63 1.88 -6.14
CA GLY A 150 8.17 3.12 -5.52
C GLY A 150 7.03 3.78 -6.28
N ALA A 151 6.44 3.14 -7.28
CA ALA A 151 5.39 3.75 -8.10
C ALA A 151 4.01 3.55 -7.47
N ALA A 152 3.28 4.64 -7.28
CA ALA A 152 1.90 4.63 -6.80
C ALA A 152 0.99 5.24 -7.86
N ARG A 153 -0.18 4.63 -8.09
CA ARG A 153 -1.18 5.12 -9.05
C ARG A 153 -2.59 4.96 -8.51
N CYS A 154 -3.45 5.92 -8.83
CA CYS A 154 -4.87 5.78 -8.58
C CYS A 154 -5.71 6.56 -9.59
N ASP A 155 -6.97 6.19 -9.65
CA ASP A 155 -8.01 6.92 -10.35
C ASP A 155 -9.02 7.41 -9.32
N THR A 156 -9.61 8.57 -9.56
CA THR A 156 -10.70 9.05 -8.70
C THR A 156 -12.01 8.37 -9.05
N PRO A 157 -12.96 8.30 -8.09
CA PRO A 157 -14.33 7.97 -8.42
C PRO A 157 -14.91 8.95 -9.44
N ALA A 158 -15.97 8.52 -10.12
CA ALA A 158 -16.76 9.41 -10.94
C ALA A 158 -17.47 10.47 -10.08
N ARG A 159 -17.66 11.66 -10.65
CA ARG A 159 -18.40 12.80 -10.10
C ARG A 159 -17.75 13.40 -8.85
N LEU A 160 -16.50 13.85 -8.98
CA LEU A 160 -15.85 14.65 -7.93
C LEU A 160 -16.66 15.93 -7.66
N THR A 161 -16.81 16.29 -6.40
CA THR A 161 -17.43 17.56 -5.96
C THR A 161 -16.43 18.73 -6.00
N ILE A 162 -15.29 18.53 -6.66
CA ILE A 162 -14.19 19.48 -6.77
C ILE A 162 -14.42 20.29 -8.04
N PRO A 163 -14.34 21.64 -7.99
CA PRO A 163 -14.61 22.46 -9.15
C PRO A 163 -13.48 22.32 -10.18
N LEU A 164 -13.84 22.45 -11.47
CA LEU A 164 -12.93 22.15 -12.59
C LEU A 164 -11.68 23.05 -12.58
N ASP A 165 -11.82 24.33 -12.20
CA ASP A 165 -10.72 25.27 -12.07
C ASP A 165 -9.69 24.81 -11.04
N GLU A 166 -10.13 24.17 -9.95
CA GLU A 166 -9.23 23.61 -8.95
C GLU A 166 -8.48 22.39 -9.49
N LEU A 167 -9.14 21.54 -10.27
CA LEU A 167 -8.50 20.38 -10.91
C LEU A 167 -7.48 20.82 -11.97
N LEU A 168 -7.78 21.85 -12.75
CA LEU A 168 -6.88 22.35 -13.79
C LEU A 168 -5.62 23.04 -13.24
N ARG A 169 -5.61 23.46 -11.95
CA ARG A 169 -4.39 23.90 -11.27
C ARG A 169 -3.38 22.77 -11.01
N GLY A 170 -3.79 21.52 -11.23
CA GLY A 170 -2.97 20.34 -11.03
C GLY A 170 -3.25 19.64 -9.70
N TYR A 171 -2.37 18.71 -9.37
CA TYR A 171 -2.46 17.91 -8.14
C TYR A 171 -1.09 17.79 -7.48
N ARG A 172 -1.12 17.47 -6.19
CA ARG A 172 0.07 17.15 -5.38
C ARG A 172 0.02 15.69 -4.96
N ALA A 173 1.10 14.97 -5.20
CA ALA A 173 1.36 13.67 -4.58
C ALA A 173 2.24 13.87 -3.34
N THR A 174 1.83 13.32 -2.21
CA THR A 174 2.51 13.51 -0.91
C THR A 174 2.79 12.17 -0.25
N TYR A 175 4.07 11.93 0.02
CA TYR A 175 4.55 10.89 0.91
C TYR A 175 4.85 11.52 2.28
N ALA A 176 4.27 10.97 3.35
CA ALA A 176 4.35 11.57 4.69
C ALA A 176 5.65 11.27 5.46
N GLY A 177 6.52 10.42 4.91
CA GLY A 177 7.63 9.86 5.68
C GLY A 177 7.17 8.75 6.63
N ILE A 178 8.12 7.95 7.10
CA ILE A 178 7.85 6.83 8.02
C ILE A 178 8.93 6.79 9.10
N GLY A 179 8.48 6.73 10.36
CA GLY A 179 9.31 6.45 11.53
C GLY A 179 10.46 7.43 11.79
N GLY A 180 10.43 8.63 11.20
CA GLY A 180 11.54 9.59 11.25
C GLY A 180 12.79 9.14 10.48
N ILE A 181 12.75 7.98 9.82
CA ILE A 181 13.85 7.43 9.02
C ILE A 181 13.72 7.82 7.56
N TYR A 182 12.51 7.92 7.02
CA TYR A 182 12.29 8.46 5.68
C TYR A 182 11.59 9.80 5.78
N LEU A 183 12.19 10.86 5.23
CA LEU A 183 11.55 12.18 5.25
C LEU A 183 10.30 12.21 4.39
N PRO A 184 9.31 13.04 4.75
CA PRO A 184 8.23 13.38 3.85
C PRO A 184 8.76 14.04 2.57
N SER A 185 8.10 13.78 1.46
CA SER A 185 8.35 14.46 0.19
C SER A 185 7.07 14.63 -0.59
N SER A 186 7.05 15.62 -1.48
CA SER A 186 5.89 15.87 -2.32
C SER A 186 6.29 16.41 -3.68
N ALA A 187 5.49 16.13 -4.69
CA ALA A 187 5.62 16.69 -6.02
C ALA A 187 4.26 17.13 -6.57
N THR A 188 4.30 18.09 -7.49
CA THR A 188 3.11 18.63 -8.15
C THR A 188 3.19 18.31 -9.63
N ALA A 189 2.06 17.97 -10.24
CA ALA A 189 1.96 17.75 -11.68
C ALA A 189 0.63 18.29 -12.23
N PRO A 190 0.59 18.66 -13.52
CA PRO A 190 -0.62 19.18 -14.14
C PRO A 190 -1.66 18.07 -14.34
N ILE A 191 -2.92 18.48 -14.34
CA ILE A 191 -4.02 17.65 -14.85
C ILE A 191 -4.46 18.28 -16.18
N ALA A 192 -4.26 17.55 -17.27
CA ALA A 192 -4.64 18.01 -18.61
C ALA A 192 -6.03 17.50 -18.99
N LEU A 193 -6.71 18.26 -19.85
CA LEU A 193 -7.89 17.76 -20.56
C LEU A 193 -7.46 16.74 -21.62
N LEU A 194 -8.27 15.69 -21.76
CA LEU A 194 -8.15 14.70 -22.85
C LEU A 194 -8.56 15.31 -24.19
#